data_AF-A0A7C1KZA6-F1
#
_entry.id   AF-A0A7C1KZA6-F1
#
_cell.length_a   1.000
_cell.length_b   1.000
_cell.length_c   1.000
_cell.angle_alpha   90.00
_cell.angle_beta   90.00
_cell.angle_gamma   90.00
#
_symmetry.space_group_name_H-M   'P 1'
#
loop_
_entity.id
_entity.type
_entity.pdbx_description
1 polymer ?
#
loop_
_entity_poly.entity_id
_entity_poly.type
_entity_poly.pdbx_seq_one_letter_code
_entity_poly.pdbx_strand_id
1 'polypeptide(L)'
;MKIKIPPAVPVFIILFLFLPINYSHGKGIFSFSASETGSSVLIETPTYNVKIQKSPYSLSVLNGNKEILKNKAGASDISGSFFIRDDNKYHLLRILKWEENSNGISLAVLTDLDNKKANVLLRFNKNHIDVEWNIDDSI
;
A
#
# COMPACT_ATOMS: atom_id res chain seq x y z
N MET A 1 70.70 5.01 10.07
CA MET A 1 69.63 4.08 9.64
C MET A 1 68.30 4.76 9.94
N LYS A 2 67.59 5.27 8.92
CA LYS A 2 66.36 6.07 9.10
C LYS A 2 65.14 5.15 9.00
N ILE A 3 64.36 5.04 10.08
CA ILE A 3 63.09 4.29 10.10
C ILE A 3 62.00 5.21 9.54
N LYS A 4 61.31 4.74 8.50
CA LYS A 4 60.22 5.45 7.82
C LYS A 4 58.90 5.01 8.47
N ILE A 5 58.22 5.92 9.16
CA ILE A 5 56.88 5.67 9.72
C ILE A 5 55.84 6.00 8.63
N PRO A 6 54.90 5.10 8.29
CA PRO A 6 53.87 5.39 7.30
C PRO A 6 52.84 6.41 7.84
N PRO A 7 52.21 7.21 6.96
CA PRO A 7 51.25 8.23 7.37
C PRO A 7 49.98 7.61 7.97
N ALA A 8 49.44 8.26 9.00
CA ALA A 8 48.21 7.86 9.68
C ALA A 8 47.01 7.92 8.73
N VAL A 9 46.31 6.79 8.59
CA VAL A 9 45.01 6.72 7.92
C VAL A 9 43.95 7.25 8.89
N PRO A 10 43.14 8.26 8.53
CA PRO A 10 42.03 8.67 9.38
C PRO A 10 40.98 7.57 9.39
N VAL A 11 40.79 6.94 10.56
CA VAL A 11 39.68 6.01 10.81
C VAL A 11 38.41 6.84 10.96
N PHE A 12 37.55 6.83 9.95
CA PHE A 12 36.18 7.30 10.08
C PHE A 12 35.39 6.28 10.92
N ILE A 13 35.15 6.61 12.18
CA ILE A 13 34.17 5.91 13.00
C ILE A 13 32.79 6.45 12.58
N ILE A 14 32.07 5.69 11.77
CA ILE A 14 30.64 5.93 11.54
C ILE A 14 29.90 5.40 12.77
N LEU A 15 29.58 6.32 13.69
CA LEU A 15 28.73 6.03 14.84
C LEU A 15 27.28 5.91 14.35
N PHE A 16 26.82 4.69 14.06
CA PHE A 16 25.39 4.43 13.92
C PHE A 16 24.75 4.57 15.30
N LEU A 17 24.14 5.73 15.56
CA LEU A 17 23.19 5.90 16.66
C LEU A 17 21.95 5.05 16.32
N PHE A 18 21.96 3.80 16.79
CA PHE A 18 20.74 3.01 16.94
C PHE A 18 19.90 3.67 18.03
N LEU A 19 19.01 4.58 17.64
CA LEU A 19 17.91 4.99 18.51
C LEU A 19 17.00 3.77 18.74
N PRO A 20 16.45 3.63 19.96
CA PRO A 20 15.95 2.36 20.48
C PRO A 20 14.82 1.80 19.61
N ILE A 21 14.92 0.50 19.34
CA ILE A 21 13.86 -0.30 18.74
C ILE A 21 12.70 -0.28 19.74
N ASN A 22 11.75 0.63 19.53
CA ASN A 22 10.44 0.53 20.16
C ASN A 22 9.74 -0.68 19.54
N TYR A 23 9.97 -1.86 20.12
CA TYR A 23 9.07 -3.00 19.98
C TYR A 23 7.76 -2.63 20.66
N SER A 24 6.93 -1.87 19.95
CA SER A 24 5.53 -1.75 20.30
C SER A 24 4.84 -2.97 19.73
N HIS A 25 4.48 -3.94 20.59
CA HIS A 25 3.37 -4.86 20.33
C HIS A 25 2.01 -4.12 20.39
N GLY A 26 1.97 -2.90 19.83
CA GLY A 26 0.75 -2.19 19.53
C GLY A 26 0.34 -2.54 18.10
N LYS A 27 -0.95 -2.43 17.80
CA LYS A 27 -1.50 -2.40 16.44
C LYS A 27 -0.99 -1.15 15.70
N GLY A 28 0.32 -1.09 15.48
CA GLY A 28 1.04 0.04 14.89
C GLY A 28 1.12 -0.19 13.39
N ILE A 29 0.50 0.71 12.65
CA ILE A 29 0.57 0.73 11.19
C ILE A 29 2.04 0.77 10.79
N PHE A 30 2.39 -0.15 9.90
CA PHE A 30 3.74 -0.26 9.39
C PHE A 30 4.05 0.98 8.56
N SER A 31 5.26 1.54 8.69
CA SER A 31 5.66 2.72 7.92
C SER A 31 5.47 2.45 6.42
N PHE A 32 4.77 3.34 5.72
CA PHE A 32 4.60 3.29 4.27
C PHE A 32 4.79 4.71 3.70
N SER A 33 5.08 4.78 2.41
CA SER A 33 5.01 6.01 1.61
C SER A 33 4.01 5.78 0.49
N ALA A 34 3.17 6.78 0.21
CA ALA A 34 2.28 6.76 -0.94
C ALA A 34 2.67 7.86 -1.93
N SER A 35 2.62 7.55 -3.22
CA SER A 35 2.80 8.50 -4.30
C SER A 35 1.73 8.31 -5.36
N GLU A 36 1.33 9.40 -6.00
CA GLU A 36 0.30 9.39 -7.01
C GLU A 36 0.85 9.81 -8.36
N THR A 37 0.43 9.05 -9.37
CA THR A 37 0.57 9.39 -10.78
C THR A 37 -0.82 9.66 -11.37
N GLY A 38 -0.90 10.20 -12.58
CA GLY A 38 -2.17 10.42 -13.26
C GLY A 38 -3.06 9.17 -13.33
N SER A 39 -2.48 7.97 -13.43
CA SER A 39 -3.21 6.72 -13.65
C SER A 39 -3.18 5.74 -12.46
N SER A 40 -2.32 5.95 -11.46
CA SER A 40 -2.15 4.99 -10.35
C SER A 40 -1.68 5.63 -9.04
N VAL A 41 -1.95 4.94 -7.94
CA VAL A 41 -1.35 5.19 -6.62
C VAL A 41 -0.34 4.08 -6.36
N LEU A 42 0.89 4.45 -6.02
CA LEU A 42 1.96 3.54 -5.62
C LEU A 42 2.19 3.69 -4.13
N ILE A 43 2.20 2.57 -3.42
CA ILE A 43 2.38 2.51 -1.97
C ILE A 43 3.57 1.61 -1.71
N GLU A 44 4.61 2.15 -1.11
CA GLU A 44 5.84 1.44 -0.80
C GLU A 44 5.87 1.15 0.69
N THR A 45 6.05 -0.12 1.03
CA THR A 45 6.35 -0.56 2.40
C THR A 45 7.76 -1.15 2.42
N PRO A 46 8.40 -1.27 3.60
CA PRO A 46 9.68 -1.96 3.72
C PRO A 46 9.71 -3.40 3.19
N THR A 47 8.55 -4.05 2.98
CA THR A 47 8.44 -5.49 2.65
C THR A 47 7.81 -5.77 1.29
N TYR A 48 6.95 -4.88 0.81
CA TYR A 48 6.22 -5.05 -0.45
C TYR A 48 5.74 -3.69 -0.98
N ASN A 49 5.46 -3.64 -2.27
CA ASN A 49 4.89 -2.49 -2.94
C ASN A 49 3.47 -2.83 -3.38
N VAL A 50 2.56 -1.87 -3.25
CA VAL A 50 1.18 -1.98 -3.73
C VAL A 50 0.99 -0.96 -4.83
N LYS A 51 0.46 -1.40 -5.96
CA LYS A 51 0.05 -0.53 -7.05
C LYS A 51 -1.45 -0.61 -7.21
N ILE A 52 -2.09 0.54 -7.16
CA ILE A 52 -3.53 0.67 -7.34
C ILE A 52 -3.77 1.47 -8.62
N GLN A 53 -4.33 0.84 -9.65
CA GLN A 53 -4.73 1.52 -10.87
C GLN A 53 -6.09 2.19 -10.66
N LYS A 54 -6.23 3.44 -11.10
CA LYS A 54 -7.45 4.23 -10.87
C LYS A 54 -8.59 3.89 -11.84
N SER A 55 -8.24 3.57 -13.09
CA SER A 55 -9.21 3.26 -14.15
C SER A 55 -8.56 2.37 -15.23
N PRO A 56 -9.15 1.19 -15.54
CA PRO A 56 -10.11 0.50 -14.70
C PRO A 56 -9.46 0.19 -13.33
N TYR A 57 -10.26 0.12 -12.27
CA TYR A 57 -9.73 -0.20 -10.94
C TYR A 57 -8.99 -1.55 -10.97
N SER A 58 -7.79 -1.58 -10.42
CA SER A 58 -7.09 -2.82 -10.10
C SER A 58 -6.10 -2.62 -8.96
N LEU A 59 -5.80 -3.71 -8.25
CA LEU A 59 -4.79 -3.76 -7.20
C LEU A 59 -3.78 -4.84 -7.55
N SER A 60 -2.49 -4.50 -7.48
CA SER A 60 -1.40 -5.46 -7.51
C SER A 60 -0.44 -5.26 -6.34
N VAL A 61 0.14 -6.36 -5.87
CA VAL A 61 1.12 -6.39 -4.79
C VAL A 61 2.39 -7.06 -5.31
N LEU A 62 3.52 -6.40 -5.08
CA LEU A 62 4.84 -6.86 -5.47
C LEU A 62 5.71 -7.04 -4.22
N ASN A 63 6.46 -8.13 -4.14
CA ASN A 63 7.55 -8.29 -3.18
C ASN A 63 8.88 -8.16 -3.93
N GLY A 64 9.56 -7.03 -3.76
CA GLY A 64 10.64 -6.61 -4.66
C GLY A 64 10.12 -6.45 -6.10
N ASN A 65 10.72 -7.18 -7.04
CA ASN A 65 10.30 -7.19 -8.45
C ASN A 65 9.30 -8.31 -8.78
N LYS A 66 8.94 -9.17 -7.81
CA LYS A 66 8.03 -10.29 -8.03
C LYS A 66 6.60 -9.87 -7.71
N GLU A 67 5.73 -9.94 -8.71
CA GLU A 67 4.29 -9.81 -8.50
C GLU A 67 3.76 -11.02 -7.73
N ILE A 68 3.19 -10.78 -6.55
CA ILE A 68 2.63 -11.83 -5.67
C ILE A 68 1.10 -11.86 -5.70
N LEU A 69 0.47 -10.74 -6.08
CA LEU A 69 -0.96 -10.66 -6.31
C LEU A 69 -1.23 -9.67 -7.43
N LYS A 70 -2.11 -10.04 -8.36
CA LYS A 70 -2.65 -9.14 -9.38
C LYS A 70 -4.11 -9.40 -9.60
N ASN A 71 -4.91 -8.36 -9.42
CA ASN A 71 -6.24 -8.32 -9.98
C ASN A 71 -6.22 -7.70 -11.39
N LYS A 72 -6.95 -8.30 -12.34
CA LYS A 72 -7.07 -7.79 -13.71
C LYS A 72 -8.09 -6.64 -13.75
N ALA A 73 -7.62 -5.47 -14.20
CA ALA A 73 -8.47 -4.29 -14.37
C ALA A 73 -9.66 -4.58 -15.31
N GLY A 74 -10.88 -4.23 -14.87
CA GLY A 74 -12.09 -4.27 -15.70
C GLY A 74 -12.58 -5.67 -16.09
N ALA A 75 -12.17 -6.73 -15.38
CA ALA A 75 -12.68 -8.08 -15.64
C ALA A 75 -14.09 -8.27 -15.04
N SER A 76 -15.10 -8.51 -15.89
CA SER A 76 -16.44 -8.94 -15.46
C SER A 76 -16.42 -10.34 -14.83
N ASP A 77 -15.55 -11.22 -15.34
CA ASP A 77 -15.68 -12.66 -15.08
C ASP A 77 -14.63 -13.29 -14.15
N ILE A 78 -13.61 -12.55 -13.64
CA ILE A 78 -12.55 -13.21 -12.83
C ILE A 78 -12.04 -12.34 -11.67
N SER A 79 -12.38 -12.79 -10.45
CA SER A 79 -11.57 -12.75 -9.22
C SER A 79 -10.68 -11.54 -8.93
N GLY A 80 -11.25 -10.44 -8.42
CA GLY A 80 -10.51 -9.75 -7.34
C GLY A 80 -10.50 -8.23 -7.31
N SER A 81 -11.56 -7.57 -7.77
CA SER A 81 -11.89 -6.25 -7.23
C SER A 81 -13.38 -6.20 -7.00
N PHE A 82 -13.90 -7.14 -6.21
CA PHE A 82 -15.31 -7.18 -5.85
C PHE A 82 -15.46 -7.49 -4.35
N PHE A 83 -16.61 -7.14 -3.80
CA PHE A 83 -17.04 -7.61 -2.50
C PHE A 83 -18.49 -8.11 -2.59
N ILE A 84 -18.90 -8.90 -1.60
CA ILE A 84 -20.25 -9.45 -1.50
C ILE A 84 -20.92 -8.82 -0.27
N ARG A 85 -22.12 -8.28 -0.46
CA ARG A 85 -22.97 -7.72 0.60
C ARG A 85 -24.42 -8.00 0.26
N ASP A 86 -25.20 -8.44 1.25
CA ASP A 86 -26.65 -8.67 1.09
C ASP A 86 -26.95 -9.54 -0.16
N ASP A 87 -26.20 -10.63 -0.35
CA ASP A 87 -26.23 -11.55 -1.50
C ASP A 87 -25.92 -10.92 -2.89
N ASN A 88 -25.52 -9.65 -2.92
CA ASN A 88 -25.12 -8.94 -4.13
C ASN A 88 -23.60 -8.87 -4.24
N LYS A 89 -23.09 -9.00 -5.47
CA LYS A 89 -21.68 -8.84 -5.80
C LYS A 89 -21.47 -7.45 -6.40
N TYR A 90 -20.56 -6.68 -5.81
CA TYR A 90 -20.24 -5.32 -6.24
C TYR A 90 -18.83 -5.31 -6.82
N HIS A 91 -18.70 -4.99 -8.10
CA HIS A 91 -17.39 -4.82 -8.74
C HIS A 91 -16.93 -3.37 -8.62
N LEU A 92 -15.68 -3.19 -8.23
CA LEU A 92 -15.01 -1.90 -8.16
C LEU A 92 -14.59 -1.47 -9.58
N LEU A 93 -15.05 -0.29 -10.02
CA LEU A 93 -14.83 0.20 -11.37
C LEU A 93 -13.74 1.28 -11.46
N ARG A 94 -13.78 2.26 -10.54
CA ARG A 94 -12.93 3.46 -10.63
C ARG A 94 -12.70 4.11 -9.28
N ILE A 95 -11.49 4.59 -9.02
CA ILE A 95 -11.19 5.44 -7.85
C ILE A 95 -11.63 6.87 -8.15
N LEU A 96 -12.47 7.42 -7.28
CA LEU A 96 -12.95 8.80 -7.33
C LEU A 96 -12.05 9.74 -6.52
N LYS A 97 -11.63 9.28 -5.33
CA LYS A 97 -10.74 10.01 -4.42
C LYS A 97 -9.90 8.99 -3.65
N TRP A 98 -8.68 9.39 -3.28
CA TRP A 98 -7.91 8.67 -2.27
C TRP A 98 -7.29 9.66 -1.29
N GLU A 99 -6.95 9.19 -0.09
CA GLU A 99 -6.37 9.99 0.98
C GLU A 99 -5.51 9.11 1.89
N GLU A 100 -4.32 9.59 2.19
CA GLU A 100 -3.47 9.04 3.24
C GLU A 100 -3.91 9.57 4.60
N ASN A 101 -4.03 8.69 5.59
CA ASN A 101 -4.35 9.06 6.95
C ASN A 101 -3.57 8.21 7.96
N SER A 102 -3.69 8.56 9.23
CA SER A 102 -3.02 7.84 10.32
C SER A 102 -3.41 6.37 10.43
N ASN A 103 -4.49 5.93 9.77
CA ASN A 103 -4.98 4.57 9.74
C ASN A 103 -4.61 3.80 8.45
N GLY A 104 -3.96 4.42 7.47
CA GLY A 104 -3.61 3.82 6.19
C GLY A 104 -4.07 4.65 4.99
N ILE A 105 -4.62 3.97 3.97
CA ILE A 105 -5.09 4.60 2.73
C ILE A 105 -6.59 4.42 2.59
N SER A 106 -7.33 5.53 2.56
CA SER A 106 -8.76 5.55 2.27
C SER A 106 -9.01 5.82 0.79
N LEU A 107 -9.90 5.04 0.18
CA LEU A 107 -10.31 5.16 -1.22
C LEU A 107 -11.83 5.34 -1.28
N ALA A 108 -12.29 6.31 -2.06
CA ALA A 108 -13.67 6.36 -2.55
C ALA A 108 -13.71 5.75 -3.95
N VAL A 109 -14.51 4.71 -4.14
CA VAL A 109 -14.52 3.88 -5.36
C VAL A 109 -15.94 3.78 -5.91
N LEU A 110 -16.09 3.88 -7.23
CA LEU A 110 -17.36 3.65 -7.93
C LEU A 110 -17.57 2.14 -8.13
N THR A 111 -18.80 1.66 -7.93
CA THR A 111 -19.19 0.28 -8.19
C THR A 111 -20.06 0.13 -9.44
N ASP A 112 -20.21 -1.10 -9.93
CA ASP A 112 -21.07 -1.46 -11.07
C ASP A 112 -22.57 -1.50 -10.74
N LEU A 113 -22.94 -1.83 -9.51
CA LEU A 113 -24.35 -1.83 -9.09
C LEU A 113 -24.82 -0.39 -8.82
N ASP A 114 -25.77 0.09 -9.64
CA ASP A 114 -26.45 1.39 -9.55
C ASP A 114 -25.53 2.62 -9.40
N ASN A 115 -24.28 2.53 -9.88
CA ASN A 115 -23.25 3.56 -9.68
C ASN A 115 -23.05 3.97 -8.21
N LYS A 116 -23.29 3.03 -7.27
CA LYS A 116 -23.03 3.27 -5.85
C LYS A 116 -21.55 3.55 -5.60
N LYS A 117 -21.28 4.24 -4.49
CA LYS A 117 -19.92 4.49 -4.03
C LYS A 117 -19.59 3.53 -2.89
N ALA A 118 -18.37 3.03 -2.88
CA ALA A 118 -17.80 2.27 -1.79
C ALA A 118 -16.62 3.04 -1.21
N ASN A 119 -16.55 3.12 0.11
CA ASN A 119 -15.36 3.56 0.83
C ASN A 119 -14.54 2.32 1.19
N VAL A 120 -13.26 2.31 0.83
CA VAL A 120 -12.33 1.21 1.08
C VAL A 120 -11.15 1.73 1.88
N LEU A 121 -10.86 1.13 3.03
CA LEU A 121 -9.69 1.42 3.86
C LEU A 121 -8.70 0.27 3.72
N LEU A 122 -7.47 0.61 3.30
CA LEU A 122 -6.34 -0.29 3.22
C LEU A 122 -5.39 -0.01 4.39
N ARG A 123 -5.13 -1.03 5.21
CA ARG A 123 -4.18 -0.99 6.33
C ARG A 123 -2.98 -1.87 6.01
N PHE A 124 -1.79 -1.29 6.11
CA PHE A 124 -0.55 -1.98 5.77
C PHE A 124 0.13 -2.53 7.02
N ASN A 125 0.25 -3.85 7.09
CA ASN A 125 1.01 -4.56 8.09
C ASN A 125 2.23 -5.21 7.44
N LYS A 126 3.20 -5.64 8.27
CA LYS A 126 4.48 -6.21 7.80
C LYS A 126 4.34 -7.31 6.74
N ASN A 127 3.32 -8.16 6.86
CA ASN A 127 3.16 -9.35 6.02
C ASN A 127 1.80 -9.47 5.32
N HIS A 128 0.89 -8.51 5.52
CA HIS A 128 -0.45 -8.56 4.95
C HIS A 128 -1.04 -7.15 4.86
N ILE A 129 -2.12 -7.03 4.07
CA ILE A 129 -2.91 -5.82 3.92
C ILE A 129 -4.31 -6.14 4.44
N ASP A 130 -4.78 -5.40 5.44
CA ASP A 130 -6.18 -5.51 5.86
C ASP A 130 -7.03 -4.59 4.98
N VAL A 131 -8.15 -5.11 4.51
CA VAL A 131 -9.11 -4.37 3.67
C VAL A 131 -10.42 -4.28 4.42
N GLU A 132 -10.87 -3.07 4.67
CA GLU A 132 -12.21 -2.78 5.18
C GLU A 132 -12.97 -1.98 4.14
N TRP A 133 -14.27 -2.22 4.00
CA TRP A 133 -15.10 -1.53 3.03
C TRP A 133 -16.50 -1.27 3.57
N ASN A 134 -17.10 -0.18 3.10
CA ASN A 134 -18.49 0.14 3.36
C ASN A 134 -19.13 0.76 2.11
N ILE A 135 -20.39 0.43 1.83
CA ILE A 135 -21.18 1.14 0.82
C ILE A 135 -21.61 2.48 1.40
N ASP A 136 -21.41 3.52 0.63
CA ASP A 136 -22.04 4.80 0.89
C ASP A 136 -23.50 4.72 0.43
N ASP A 137 -24.39 4.39 1.38
CA ASP A 137 -25.84 4.34 1.18
C ASP A 137 -26.50 5.72 1.36
N SER A 138 -25.73 6.82 1.39
CA SER A 138 -26.32 8.16 1.41
C SER A 138 -27.01 8.45 0.08
N ILE A 139 -28.35 8.45 0.14
CA ILE A 139 -29.28 8.84 -0.93
C ILE A 139 -29.45 10.35 -0.93
#